data_AF-A0A6C0F3X2-F1
#
_entry.id   AF-A0A6C0F3X2-F1
#
_cell.length_a   1.000
_cell.length_b   1.000
_cell.length_c   1.000
_cell.angle_alpha   90.00
_cell.angle_beta   90.00
_cell.angle_gamma   90.00
#
_symmetry.space_group_name_H-M   'P 1'
#
loop_
_entity.id
_entity.type
_entity.pdbx_description
1 polymer ?
#
loop_
_entity_poly.entity_id
_entity_poly.type
_entity_poly.pdbx_seq_one_letter_code
_entity_poly.pdbx_strand_id
1 'polypeptide(L)' 'MSEKTENINSTIEEVTENDKSVKVDFMSSDVQVVINIIDVASARGCFRPQEMKGVGEFYEKLASLLPKEAGTN' A
#
# COMPACT_ATOMS: atom_id res chain seq x y z
N MET A 1 -9.26 2.61 -58.05
CA MET A 1 -8.37 2.98 -56.94
C MET A 1 -9.25 3.04 -55.70
N SER A 2 -9.53 1.91 -55.04
CA SER A 2 -8.73 1.36 -53.93
C SER A 2 -8.11 2.44 -53.08
N GLU A 3 -8.71 2.70 -51.92
CA GLU A 3 -8.00 2.57 -50.65
C GLU A 3 -9.00 2.38 -49.52
N LYS A 4 -8.67 1.37 -48.71
CA LYS A 4 -9.39 0.82 -47.57
C LYS A 4 -8.71 1.35 -46.33
N THR A 5 -9.47 1.78 -45.33
CA THR A 5 -9.12 1.77 -43.90
C THR A 5 -10.37 2.26 -43.16
N GLU A 6 -11.17 1.41 -42.52
CA GLU A 6 -10.94 0.62 -41.31
C GLU A 6 -11.82 1.18 -40.19
N ASN A 7 -12.86 0.39 -39.92
CA ASN A 7 -13.81 0.50 -38.83
C ASN A 7 -13.12 0.19 -37.50
N ILE A 8 -13.16 1.12 -36.56
CA ILE A 8 -12.98 0.83 -35.14
C ILE A 8 -13.91 1.74 -34.35
N ASN A 9 -15.20 1.43 -34.41
CA ASN A 9 -16.15 1.84 -33.38
C ASN A 9 -15.74 1.14 -32.08
N SER A 10 -14.82 1.76 -31.35
CA SER A 10 -14.45 1.34 -30.00
C SER A 10 -15.66 1.55 -29.10
N THR A 11 -16.29 0.43 -28.77
CA THR A 11 -17.11 0.18 -27.60
C THR A 11 -16.55 0.94 -26.39
N ILE A 12 -17.15 2.08 -26.07
CA ILE A 12 -17.00 2.71 -24.76
C ILE A 12 -17.96 1.96 -23.86
N GLU A 13 -17.44 0.87 -23.29
CA GLU A 13 -18.06 0.17 -22.17
C GLU A 13 -18.19 1.15 -21.00
N GLU A 14 -19.44 1.32 -20.61
CA GLU A 14 -19.92 1.98 -19.43
C GLU A 14 -19.26 1.34 -18.19
N VAL A 15 -18.21 1.96 -17.65
CA VAL A 15 -17.64 1.54 -16.36
C VAL A 15 -18.51 2.14 -15.26
N THR A 16 -19.58 1.41 -14.95
CA THR A 16 -20.41 1.60 -13.77
C THR A 16 -19.57 1.52 -12.50
N GLU A 17 -19.80 2.47 -11.61
CA GLU A 17 -19.28 2.58 -10.25
C GLU A 17 -19.22 1.21 -9.54
N ASN A 18 -18.04 0.85 -9.06
CA ASN A 18 -17.88 -0.15 -8.00
C ASN A 18 -17.09 0.50 -6.88
N ASP A 19 -17.80 1.26 -6.05
CA ASP A 19 -17.47 1.51 -4.64
C ASP A 19 -17.52 0.16 -3.90
N LYS A 20 -16.58 -0.73 -4.24
CA LYS A 20 -16.18 -1.79 -3.33
C LYS A 20 -15.15 -1.15 -2.44
N SER A 21 -15.61 -0.68 -1.28
CA SER A 21 -14.74 -0.66 -0.11
C SER A 21 -14.07 -2.03 -0.05
N VAL A 22 -12.83 -2.09 -0.54
CA VAL A 22 -11.98 -3.25 -0.35
C VAL A 22 -11.82 -3.30 1.15
N LYS A 23 -12.60 -4.17 1.82
CA LYS A 23 -12.31 -4.59 3.19
C LYS A 23 -10.97 -5.30 3.10
N VAL A 24 -9.91 -4.52 3.08
CA VAL A 24 -8.59 -5.01 3.42
C VAL A 24 -8.72 -5.33 4.89
N ASP A 25 -8.93 -6.61 5.20
CA ASP A 25 -8.74 -7.11 6.56
C ASP A 25 -7.24 -7.02 6.83
N PHE A 26 -6.79 -5.81 7.21
CA PHE A 26 -5.46 -5.58 7.70
C PHE A 26 -5.37 -6.33 9.03
N MET A 27 -4.81 -7.53 9.00
CA MET A 27 -4.58 -8.28 10.22
C MET A 27 -3.38 -7.67 10.95
N SER A 28 -3.35 -7.79 12.28
CA SER A 28 -2.20 -7.33 13.07
C SER A 28 -0.88 -7.99 12.62
N SER A 29 -0.95 -9.19 12.05
CA SER A 29 0.20 -9.85 11.41
C SER A 29 0.78 -9.06 10.24
N ASP A 30 -0.06 -8.46 9.41
CA ASP A 30 0.39 -7.70 8.23
C ASP A 30 1.08 -6.41 8.66
N VAL A 31 0.53 -5.73 9.67
CA VAL A 31 1.13 -4.53 10.27
C VAL A 31 2.50 -4.86 10.86
N GLN A 32 2.63 -6.00 11.55
CA GLN A 32 3.92 -6.46 12.07
C GLN A 32 4.94 -6.73 10.96
N VAL A 33 4.51 -7.32 9.84
CA VAL A 33 5.39 -7.56 8.68
C VAL A 33 5.86 -6.23 8.08
N VAL A 34 4.99 -5.24 7.95
CA VAL A 34 5.36 -3.91 7.42
C VAL A 34 6.38 -3.22 8.33
N ILE A 35 6.16 -3.27 9.65
CA ILE A 35 7.12 -2.76 10.65
C ILE A 35 8.48 -3.44 10.48
N ASN A 36 8.51 -4.77 10.39
CA ASN A 36 9.75 -5.52 10.20
C ASN A 36 10.47 -5.14 8.90
N ILE A 37 9.74 -4.88 7.81
CA ILE A 37 10.32 -4.40 6.54
C ILE A 37 10.93 -3.01 6.71
N ILE A 38 10.23 -2.11 7.41
CA ILE A 38 10.73 -0.76 7.69
C ILE A 38 12.03 -0.83 8.49
N ASP A 39 12.12 -1.68 9.51
CA ASP A 39 13.33 -1.87 10.30
C ASP A 39 14.49 -2.39 9.46
N VAL A 40 14.23 -3.43 8.66
CA VAL A 40 15.19 -4.07 7.74
C VAL A 40 15.73 -3.07 6.72
N ALA A 41 14.88 -2.19 6.19
CA ALA A 41 15.25 -1.16 5.22
C ALA A 41 15.97 0.03 5.88
N SER A 42 15.54 0.43 7.08
CA SER A 42 16.15 1.51 7.86
C SER A 42 17.57 1.13 8.31
N ALA A 43 17.76 -0.10 8.82
CA ALA A 43 19.06 -0.62 9.21
C ALA A 43 20.04 -0.74 8.03
N ARG A 44 19.53 -0.97 6.81
CA ARG A 44 20.33 -1.01 5.58
C ARG A 44 20.59 0.37 4.96
N GLY A 45 20.03 1.44 5.54
CA GLY A 45 20.19 2.79 5.00
C GLY A 45 19.51 2.99 3.64
N CYS A 46 18.42 2.25 3.36
CA CYS A 46 17.65 2.42 2.12
C CYS A 46 16.90 3.77 2.06
N PHE A 47 16.73 4.43 3.20
CA PHE A 47 16.03 5.71 3.30
C PHE A 47 17.03 6.87 3.42
N ARG A 48 16.71 8.01 2.80
CA ARG A 48 17.48 9.24 2.97
C ARG A 48 17.11 9.92 4.30
N PRO A 49 18.00 10.75 4.88
CA PRO A 49 17.71 11.45 6.16
C PRO A 49 16.39 12.25 6.15
N GLN A 50 16.04 12.84 5.00
CA GLN A 50 14.80 13.59 4.83
C GLN A 50 13.56 12.67 4.84
N GLU A 51 13.68 11.43 4.38
CA GLU A 51 12.62 10.42 4.33
C GLU A 51 12.48 9.69 5.66
N MET A 52 13.58 9.47 6.39
CA MET A 52 13.60 8.83 7.72
C MET A 52 12.58 9.45 8.68
N LYS A 53 12.39 10.77 8.63
CA LYS A 53 11.43 11.45 9.49
C LYS A 53 9.99 10.97 9.23
N GLY A 54 9.59 10.93 7.96
CA GLY A 54 8.25 10.45 7.57
C GLY A 54 8.08 8.95 7.79
N VAL A 55 9.14 8.17 7.54
CA VAL A 55 9.15 6.72 7.79
C VAL A 55 9.02 6.43 9.29
N GLY A 56 9.71 7.19 10.15
CA GLY A 56 9.59 7.07 11.61
C GLY A 56 8.20 7.43 12.11
N GLU A 57 7.62 8.54 11.65
CA GLU A 57 6.24 8.92 11.99
C GLU A 57 5.22 7.85 11.53
N PHE A 58 5.44 7.22 10.39
CA PHE A 58 4.59 6.14 9.90
C PHE A 58 4.77 4.85 10.71
N TYR A 59 6.01 4.52 11.06
CA TYR A 59 6.34 3.39 11.94
C TYR A 59 5.61 3.52 13.28
N GLU A 60 5.63 4.69 13.92
CA GLU A 60 4.94 4.92 15.19
C GLU A 60 3.43 4.72 15.08
N LYS A 61 2.82 5.17 13.97
CA LYS A 61 1.39 4.96 13.71
C LYS A 61 1.07 3.48 13.54
N LEU A 62 1.86 2.74 12.76
CA LEU A 62 1.68 1.29 12.60
C LEU A 62 1.88 0.56 13.93
N ALA A 63 2.90 0.93 14.71
CA ALA A 63 3.15 0.37 16.02
C ALA A 63 2.02 0.66 17.01
N SER A 64 1.31 1.79 16.87
CA SER A 64 0.14 2.12 17.69
C SER A 64 -1.12 1.33 17.31
N LEU A 65 -1.19 0.85 16.07
CA LEU A 65 -2.28 -0.01 15.57
C LEU A 65 -2.09 -1.47 15.95
N LEU A 66 -0.84 -1.89 16.20
CA LEU A 66 -0.58 -3.17 16.82
C LEU A 66 -1.05 -3.14 18.26
N PRO A 67 -1.72 -4.21 18.73
CA PRO A 67 -1.89 -4.41 20.16
C PRO A 67 -0.50 -4.31 20.77
N LYS A 68 -0.28 -3.31 21.63
CA LYS A 68 0.92 -3.23 22.45
C LYS A 68 0.92 -4.54 23.22
N GLU A 69 1.74 -5.51 22.82
CA GLU A 69 1.90 -6.80 23.50
C GLU A 69 1.87 -6.49 24.99
N ALA A 70 0.74 -6.83 25.63
CA ALA A 70 0.58 -6.61 27.05
C ALA A 70 1.62 -7.54 27.65
N GLY A 71 2.77 -6.97 28.03
CA GLY A 71 3.84 -7.69 28.67
C GLY A 71 3.30 -8.37 29.92
N THR A 72 2.87 -9.62 29.76
CA THR A 72 2.71 -10.61 30.81
C THR A 72 3.83 -11.61 30.63
N ASN A 73 4.95 -11.31 31.29
CA ASN A 73 5.67 -12.18 32.23
C ASN A 73 7.15 -11.79 32.30
#